data_AF-A0A379T561-F1
#
_entry.id   AF-A0A379T561-F1
#
_cell.length_a   1.000
_cell.length_b   1.000
_cell.length_c   1.000
_cell.angle_alpha   90.00
_cell.angle_beta   90.00
_cell.angle_gamma   90.00
#
_symmetry.space_group_name_H-M   'P 1'
#
loop_
_entity.id
_entity.type
_entity.pdbx_description
1 polymer ?
#
loop_
_entity_poly.entity_id
_entity_poly.type
_entity_poly.pdbx_seq_one_letter_code
_entity_poly.pdbx_strand_id
1 'polypeptide(L)'
;MSRSLLTNETSELDLLDQRPFDQTDFDILKSYEAVVDGLAMLIGSHCEIVLHSLQDLKCSAIRIANGEHTGRKIGSPITDLALRMLHDMTGGGQ
;
A
#
# COMPACT_ATOMS: atom_id res chain seq x y z
N MET A 1 18.98 -18.68 -36.74
CA MET A 1 19.15 -18.72 -35.27
C MET A 1 18.59 -17.42 -34.69
N SER A 2 17.26 -17.29 -34.65
CA SER A 2 16.59 -16.08 -34.16
C SER A 2 16.33 -16.27 -32.68
N ARG A 3 17.14 -15.63 -31.82
CA ARG A 3 16.93 -15.66 -30.36
C ARG A 3 15.71 -14.80 -30.04
N SER A 4 14.60 -15.48 -29.74
CA SER A 4 13.44 -14.92 -29.07
C SER A 4 13.90 -14.25 -27.77
N LEU A 5 13.77 -12.93 -27.68
CA LEU A 5 13.83 -12.18 -26.42
C LEU A 5 12.39 -11.93 -25.98
N LEU A 6 11.73 -13.01 -25.58
CA LEU A 6 10.61 -12.94 -24.65
C LEU A 6 11.18 -13.23 -23.26
N THR A 7 10.52 -12.67 -22.26
CA THR A 7 10.75 -12.83 -20.81
C THR A 7 11.85 -11.97 -20.20
N ASN A 8 11.50 -10.75 -19.79
CA ASN A 8 11.78 -10.31 -18.42
C ASN A 8 10.85 -9.15 -17.95
N GLU A 9 9.55 -9.25 -18.23
CA GLU A 9 8.52 -8.41 -17.59
C GLU A 9 7.96 -9.15 -16.35
N THR A 10 8.82 -9.76 -15.55
CA THR A 10 8.43 -10.23 -14.21
C THR A 10 8.48 -9.02 -13.29
N SER A 11 7.30 -8.44 -13.08
CA SER A 11 7.01 -7.20 -12.36
C SER A 11 7.92 -6.97 -11.16
N GLU A 12 8.54 -5.79 -11.08
CA GLU A 12 9.22 -5.31 -9.87
C GLU A 12 8.30 -5.29 -8.63
N LEU A 13 6.98 -5.34 -8.84
CA LEU A 13 5.98 -5.56 -7.79
C LEU A 13 6.03 -6.96 -7.15
N ASP A 14 6.46 -8.00 -7.87
CA ASP A 14 6.67 -9.35 -7.31
C ASP A 14 7.87 -9.38 -6.34
N LEU A 15 8.70 -8.33 -6.29
CA LEU A 15 9.79 -8.20 -5.33
C LEU A 15 9.30 -7.79 -3.93
N LEU A 16 8.10 -7.18 -3.82
CA LEU A 16 7.46 -6.93 -2.52
C LEU A 16 6.98 -8.24 -1.86
N ASP A 17 6.89 -9.32 -2.64
CA ASP A 17 6.45 -10.65 -2.20
C ASP A 17 7.55 -11.45 -1.47
N GLN A 18 8.72 -10.85 -1.23
CA GLN A 18 9.92 -11.61 -0.84
C GLN A 18 10.17 -11.76 0.66
N ARG A 19 9.36 -11.16 1.54
CA ARG A 19 9.47 -11.45 2.97
C ARG A 19 8.13 -11.30 3.69
N PRO A 20 7.62 -12.33 4.37
CA PRO A 20 6.49 -12.17 5.25
C PRO A 20 6.83 -11.18 6.36
N PHE A 21 5.89 -10.30 6.70
CA PHE A 21 6.04 -9.37 7.82
C PHE A 21 6.29 -10.13 9.12
N ASP A 22 7.20 -9.59 9.93
CA ASP A 22 7.44 -10.06 11.29
C ASP A 22 6.66 -9.21 12.32
N GLN A 23 6.75 -9.59 13.61
CA GLN A 23 6.01 -8.90 14.67
C GLN A 23 6.35 -7.40 14.74
N THR A 24 7.59 -7.02 14.43
CA THR A 24 8.03 -5.64 14.44
C THR A 24 7.31 -4.83 13.37
N ASP A 25 7.14 -5.40 12.18
CA ASP A 25 6.40 -4.75 11.09
C ASP A 25 4.94 -4.47 11.49
N PHE A 26 4.29 -5.44 12.15
CA PHE A 26 2.93 -5.26 12.67
C PHE A 26 2.86 -4.22 13.80
N ASP A 27 3.83 -4.21 14.70
CA ASP A 27 3.90 -3.23 15.79
C ASP A 27 4.10 -1.81 15.24
N ILE A 28 4.91 -1.66 14.19
CA ILE A 28 5.06 -0.40 13.46
C ILE A 28 3.72 0.01 12.87
N LEU A 29 3.06 -0.83 12.09
CA LEU A 29 1.75 -0.51 11.49
C LEU A 29 0.72 -0.09 12.55
N LYS A 30 0.67 -0.81 13.66
CA LYS A 30 -0.22 -0.48 14.79
C LYS A 30 0.07 0.91 15.37
N SER A 31 1.33 1.31 15.44
CA SER A 31 1.69 2.66 15.90
C SER A 31 1.17 3.77 14.97
N TYR A 32 1.02 3.48 13.67
CA TYR A 32 0.49 4.43 12.68
C TYR A 32 -1.04 4.59 12.73
N GLU A 33 -1.78 3.72 13.41
CA GLU A 33 -3.23 3.90 13.57
C GLU A 33 -3.55 5.25 14.24
N ALA A 34 -2.80 5.62 15.28
CA ALA A 34 -2.95 6.90 15.96
C ALA A 34 -2.61 8.09 15.05
N VAL A 35 -1.67 7.90 14.11
CA VAL A 35 -1.31 8.92 13.11
C VAL A 35 -2.45 9.12 12.12
N VAL A 36 -3.11 8.05 11.66
CA VAL A 36 -4.29 8.15 10.79
C VAL A 36 -5.38 8.98 11.46
N ASP A 37 -5.66 8.71 12.73
CA ASP A 37 -6.67 9.46 13.49
C ASP A 37 -6.25 10.92 13.68
N GLY A 38 -4.99 11.16 14.06
CA GLY A 38 -4.47 12.52 14.23
C GLY A 38 -4.53 13.35 12.95
N LEU A 39 -4.15 12.77 11.81
CA LEU A 39 -4.23 13.44 10.50
C LEU A 39 -5.69 13.72 10.10
N ALA A 40 -6.60 12.79 10.39
CA ALA A 40 -8.02 12.96 10.07
C ALA A 40 -8.65 14.09 10.92
N MET A 41 -8.26 14.19 12.19
CA MET A 41 -8.66 15.30 13.06
C MET A 41 -8.06 16.64 12.60
N LEU A 42 -6.83 16.63 12.12
CA LEU A 42 -6.13 17.83 11.67
C LEU A 42 -6.70 18.41 10.37
N ILE A 43 -6.95 17.55 9.38
CA ILE A 43 -7.40 17.94 8.04
C ILE A 43 -8.93 18.11 7.99
N GLY A 44 -9.66 17.37 8.83
CA GLY A 44 -11.12 17.33 8.86
C GLY A 44 -11.72 16.23 8.00
N SER A 45 -13.06 16.14 7.98
CA SER A 45 -13.81 15.02 7.39
C SER A 45 -13.79 14.95 5.86
N HIS A 46 -13.27 15.98 5.20
CA HIS A 46 -13.26 16.08 3.74
C HIS A 46 -12.15 15.27 3.06
N CYS A 47 -11.20 14.74 3.84
CA CYS A 47 -10.14 13.89 3.33
C CYS A 47 -10.23 12.50 3.96
N GLU A 48 -10.24 11.48 3.09
CA GLU A 48 -10.07 10.10 3.50
C GLU A 48 -8.60 9.79 3.73
N ILE A 49 -8.32 9.09 4.83
CA ILE A 49 -6.97 8.66 5.17
C ILE A 49 -6.99 7.16 5.35
N VAL A 50 -6.10 6.47 4.63
CA VAL A 50 -6.04 5.01 4.61
C VAL A 50 -4.62 4.56 4.91
N LEU A 51 -4.46 3.73 5.94
CA LEU A 51 -3.24 3.00 6.19
C LEU A 51 -3.30 1.67 5.44
N HIS A 52 -2.30 1.43 4.59
CA HIS A 52 -2.16 0.20 3.83
C HIS A 52 -1.04 -0.68 4.40
N SER A 53 -1.32 -1.96 4.66
CA SER A 53 -0.30 -3.00 4.77
C SER A 53 0.08 -3.47 3.37
N LEU A 54 1.38 -3.53 3.08
CA LEU A 54 1.89 -4.01 1.79
C LEU A 54 2.10 -5.53 1.76
N GLN A 55 1.79 -6.24 2.85
CA GLN A 55 1.92 -7.69 2.94
C GLN A 55 0.92 -8.43 2.01
N ASP A 56 -0.29 -7.91 1.87
CA ASP A 56 -1.29 -8.41 0.92
C ASP A 56 -1.99 -7.22 0.25
N LEU A 57 -1.61 -6.95 -1.00
CA LEU A 57 -2.14 -5.83 -1.78
C LEU A 57 -3.66 -5.94 -2.03
N LYS A 58 -4.22 -7.15 -2.02
CA LYS A 58 -5.66 -7.39 -2.20
C LYS A 58 -6.46 -7.03 -0.96
N CYS A 59 -5.87 -7.17 0.23
CA CYS A 59 -6.48 -6.87 1.52
C CYS A 59 -5.71 -5.79 2.29
N SER A 60 -5.19 -4.79 1.59
CA SER A 60 -4.17 -3.89 2.13
C SER A 60 -4.71 -2.86 3.13
N ALA A 61 -5.95 -2.38 3.00
CA ALA A 61 -6.45 -1.32 3.88
C ALA A 61 -6.67 -1.85 5.31
N ILE A 62 -5.83 -1.44 6.27
CA ILE A 62 -5.87 -1.92 7.66
C ILE A 62 -6.44 -0.88 8.66
N ARG A 63 -6.41 0.41 8.31
CA ARG A 63 -7.09 1.48 9.07
C ARG A 63 -7.59 2.53 8.10
N ILE A 64 -8.82 3.00 8.31
CA ILE A 64 -9.44 4.05 7.49
C ILE A 64 -10.02 5.10 8.43
N ALA A 65 -9.81 6.38 8.11
CA ALA A 65 -10.54 7.50 8.66
C ALA A 65 -11.27 8.24 7.54
N ASN A 66 -12.49 8.71 7.83
CA ASN A 66 -13.38 9.41 6.88
C ASN A 66 -13.71 8.61 5.60
N GLY A 67 -13.75 7.27 5.68
CA GLY A 67 -13.99 6.37 4.53
C GLY A 67 -15.41 6.40 3.94
N GLU A 68 -16.32 7.16 4.53
CA GLU A 68 -17.75 7.17 4.19
C GLU A 68 -18.04 7.70 2.78
N HIS A 69 -17.15 8.54 2.25
CA HIS A 69 -17.34 9.18 0.94
C HIS A 69 -16.99 8.26 -0.24
N THR A 70 -16.01 7.36 -0.08
CA THR A 70 -15.59 6.43 -1.16
C THR A 70 -16.22 5.04 -1.02
N GLY A 71 -16.83 4.75 0.14
CA GLY A 71 -17.37 3.44 0.48
C GLY A 71 -16.30 2.41 0.84
N ARG A 72 -15.06 2.84 1.05
CA ARG A 72 -13.93 1.97 1.38
C ARG A 72 -14.07 1.36 2.77
N LYS A 73 -13.69 0.10 2.90
CA LYS A 73 -13.73 -0.68 4.15
C LYS A 73 -12.38 -1.32 4.45
N ILE A 74 -12.17 -1.69 5.70
CA ILE A 74 -11.01 -2.50 6.09
C ILE A 74 -10.97 -3.76 5.22
N GLY A 75 -9.78 -4.11 4.71
CA GLY A 75 -9.56 -5.17 3.74
C GLY A 75 -9.79 -4.77 2.28
N SER A 76 -10.08 -3.50 1.98
CA SER A 76 -10.15 -3.04 0.59
C SER A 76 -8.78 -3.14 -0.09
N PRO A 77 -8.74 -3.44 -1.41
CA PRO A 77 -7.48 -3.52 -2.14
C PRO A 77 -6.81 -2.16 -2.26
N ILE A 78 -5.50 -2.20 -2.52
CA ILE A 78 -4.71 -1.01 -2.84
C ILE A 78 -5.20 -0.42 -4.18
N THR A 79 -5.09 0.89 -4.37
CA THR A 79 -5.47 1.52 -5.65
C THR A 79 -4.37 1.41 -6.68
N ASP A 80 -4.73 1.45 -7.96
CA ASP A 80 -3.76 1.57 -9.06
C ASP A 80 -2.86 2.79 -8.92
N LEU A 81 -3.37 3.88 -8.33
CA LEU A 81 -2.56 5.07 -8.03
C LEU A 81 -1.46 4.76 -7.02
N ALA A 82 -1.81 4.10 -5.91
CA ALA A 82 -0.84 3.72 -4.90
C ALA A 82 0.17 2.68 -5.43
N LEU A 83 -0.26 1.75 -6.30
CA LEU A 83 0.65 0.83 -6.98
C LEU A 83 1.68 1.55 -7.86
N ARG A 84 1.26 2.55 -8.65
CA ARG A 84 2.18 3.36 -9.44
C ARG A 84 3.17 4.13 -8.55
N MET A 85 2.68 4.73 -7.47
CA MET A 85 3.55 5.43 -6.51
C MET A 85 4.58 4.49 -5.87
N LEU A 86 4.20 3.26 -5.53
CA LEU A 86 5.13 2.25 -5.03
C LEU A 86 6.20 1.90 -6.07
N HIS A 87 5.80 1.72 -7.33
CA HIS A 87 6.74 1.46 -8.43
C HIS A 87 7.75 2.61 -8.59
N ASP A 88 7.28 3.86 -8.57
CA ASP A 88 8.14 5.06 -8.66
C ASP A 88 9.13 5.14 -7.48
N MET A 89 8.67 4.81 -6.26
CA MET A 89 9.52 4.80 -5.06
C MET A 89 10.61 3.72 -5.14
N THR A 90 10.30 2.56 -5.72
CA THR A 90 11.27 1.48 -5.92
C THR A 90 12.23 1.74 -7.09
N GLY A 91 11.76 2.47 -8.11
CA GLY A 91 12.53 2.78 -9.33
C GLY A 91 13.47 4.00 -9.21
N GLY A 92 13.39 4.79 -8.13
CA GLY A 92 14.18 6.01 -7.91
C GLY A 92 15.68 5.80 -7.61
N GLY A 93 16.23 4.63 -7.94
CA GLY A 93 17.64 4.25 -7.77
C GLY A 93 18.49 4.29 -9.04
N GLN A 94 18.08 5.05 -10.07
CA GLN A 94 18.88 5.30 -11.28
C GLN A 94 18.98 6.79 -11.59
#